data_AF-A0A370GPX5-F1
#
_entry.id   AF-A0A370GPX5-F1
#
_cell.length_a   1.000
_cell.length_b   1.000
_cell.length_c   1.000
_cell.angle_alpha   90.00
_cell.angle_beta   90.00
_cell.angle_gamma   90.00
#
_symmetry.space_group_name_H-M   'P 1'
#
loop_
_entity.id
_entity.type
_entity.pdbx_description
1 polymer ?
#
loop_
_entity_poly.entity_id
_entity_poly.type
_entity_poly.pdbx_seq_one_letter_code
_entity_poly.pdbx_strand_id
1 'polypeptide(L)'
;MNSKSLLKNLLPLIFPLAGVIALFTNFAGSATIPFFIVCIVLGLAFSVYLLVKKKLMQGAVANIIISLLLLVMGLIFYLFLVASGV
;
A
#
# COMPACT_ATOMS: atom_id res chain seq x y z
N MET A 1 16.75 20.62 8.01
CA MET A 1 15.67 19.78 7.46
C MET A 1 14.66 19.47 8.56
N ASN A 2 13.40 19.84 8.34
CA ASN A 2 12.37 19.95 9.37
C ASN A 2 11.75 18.55 9.66
N SER A 3 12.24 17.87 10.71
CA SER A 3 11.92 16.46 11.04
C SER A 3 10.42 16.16 11.20
N LYS A 4 9.62 17.18 11.56
CA LYS A 4 8.16 17.08 11.68
C LYS A 4 7.45 16.85 10.33
N SER A 5 8.05 17.25 9.21
CA SER A 5 7.48 17.08 7.87
C SER A 5 7.68 15.64 7.35
N LEU A 6 8.83 15.04 7.65
CA LEU A 6 9.15 13.67 7.24
C LEU A 6 8.20 12.65 7.86
N LEU A 7 8.01 12.69 9.19
CA LEU A 7 7.10 11.78 9.90
C LEU A 7 5.65 11.89 9.39
N LYS A 8 5.25 13.10 9.05
CA LYS A 8 3.92 13.43 8.51
C LYS A 8 3.68 12.85 7.11
N ASN A 9 4.72 12.79 6.28
CA ASN A 9 4.65 12.15 4.96
C ASN A 9 4.90 10.64 5.00
N LEU A 10 5.57 10.14 6.04
CA LEU A 10 5.83 8.71 6.22
C LEU A 10 4.61 7.95 6.76
N LEU A 11 3.80 8.60 7.61
CA LEU A 11 2.66 7.97 8.28
C LEU A 11 1.68 7.25 7.34
N PRO A 12 1.28 7.85 6.19
CA PRO A 12 0.40 7.19 5.25
C PRO A 12 1.08 6.00 4.56
N LEU A 13 2.41 6.08 4.36
CA LEU A 13 3.23 5.09 3.65
C LEU A 13 3.37 3.77 4.41
N ILE A 14 3.14 3.76 5.73
CA ILE A 14 3.30 2.60 6.60
C ILE A 14 2.40 1.44 6.14
N PHE A 15 1.18 1.74 5.66
CA PHE A 15 0.23 0.73 5.23
C PHE A 15 0.67 -0.04 3.98
N PRO A 16 1.03 0.61 2.85
CA PRO A 16 1.58 -0.11 1.71
C PRO A 16 2.92 -0.77 2.01
N LEU A 17 3.78 -0.16 2.84
CA LEU A 17 5.02 -0.81 3.28
C LEU A 17 4.76 -2.10 4.06
N ALA A 18 3.79 -2.10 4.99
CA ALA A 18 3.39 -3.30 5.72
C ALA A 18 2.85 -4.38 4.77
N GLY A 19 2.06 -4.00 3.76
CA GLY A 19 1.60 -4.92 2.72
C GLY A 19 2.76 -5.54 1.93
N VAL A 20 3.72 -4.73 1.51
CA VAL A 20 4.91 -5.21 0.80
C VAL A 20 5.72 -6.17 1.66
N ILE A 21 5.96 -5.83 2.92
CA ILE A 21 6.68 -6.70 3.86
C ILE A 21 5.93 -8.02 4.05
N ALA A 22 4.60 -7.99 4.17
CA ALA A 22 3.79 -9.19 4.29
C ALA A 22 3.89 -10.12 3.05
N LEU A 23 3.95 -9.54 1.84
CA LEU A 23 4.20 -10.29 0.60
C LEU A 23 5.56 -11.01 0.62
N PHE A 24 6.63 -10.29 0.97
CA PHE A 24 7.99 -10.86 0.95
C PHE A 24 8.26 -11.88 2.05
N THR A 25 7.57 -11.77 3.18
CA THR A 25 7.70 -12.69 4.31
C THR A 25 6.79 -13.91 4.21
N ASN A 26 5.90 -13.96 3.20
CA ASN A 26 4.86 -14.96 3.04
C ASN A 26 4.11 -15.26 4.35
N PHE A 27 3.89 -14.22 5.16
CA PHE A 27 3.51 -14.33 6.57
C PHE A 27 2.20 -15.10 6.78
N ALA A 28 1.31 -15.13 5.78
CA ALA A 28 0.01 -15.76 5.85
C ALA A 28 -0.17 -16.93 4.85
N GLY A 29 0.89 -17.41 4.21
CA GLY A 29 0.82 -18.49 3.21
C GLY A 29 -0.16 -18.18 2.07
N SER A 30 -1.19 -19.01 1.89
CA SER A 30 -2.24 -18.80 0.87
C SER A 30 -3.09 -17.53 1.11
N ALA A 31 -3.12 -17.02 2.34
CA ALA A 31 -3.84 -15.80 2.69
C ALA A 31 -3.00 -14.51 2.52
N THR A 32 -1.73 -14.63 2.10
CA THR A 32 -0.82 -13.47 1.93
C THR A 32 -1.34 -12.49 0.87
N ILE A 33 -1.93 -12.98 -0.23
CA ILE A 33 -2.49 -12.13 -1.29
C ILE A 33 -3.76 -11.38 -0.81
N PRO A 34 -4.77 -12.06 -0.21
CA PRO A 34 -5.90 -11.37 0.43
C PRO A 34 -5.46 -10.32 1.46
N PHE A 35 -4.49 -10.66 2.31
CA PHE A 35 -3.98 -9.75 3.33
C PHE A 35 -3.30 -8.52 2.73
N PHE A 36 -2.48 -8.71 1.68
CA PHE A 36 -1.85 -7.63 0.93
C PHE A 36 -2.89 -6.66 0.35
N ILE A 37 -3.95 -7.19 -0.28
CA ILE A 37 -5.05 -6.38 -0.83
C ILE A 37 -5.72 -5.57 0.29
N VAL A 38 -6.02 -6.19 1.43
CA VAL A 38 -6.63 -5.49 2.58
C VAL A 38 -5.71 -4.35 3.08
N CYS A 39 -4.41 -4.59 3.22
CA CYS A 39 -3.45 -3.56 3.62
C CYS A 39 -3.42 -2.38 2.63
N ILE A 40 -3.45 -2.65 1.33
CA ILE A 40 -3.49 -1.60 0.29
C ILE A 40 -4.80 -0.81 0.35
N VAL A 41 -5.94 -1.49 0.47
CA VAL A 41 -7.26 -0.83 0.53
C VAL A 41 -7.35 0.06 1.78
N LEU A 42 -6.85 -0.40 2.92
CA LEU A 42 -6.77 0.41 4.14
C LEU A 42 -5.84 1.62 3.98
N GLY A 43 -4.68 1.44 3.34
CA GLY A 43 -3.76 2.53 3.02
C GLY A 43 -4.39 3.60 2.11
N LEU A 44 -5.13 3.18 1.08
CA LEU A 44 -5.91 4.05 0.21
C LEU A 44 -7.00 4.80 0.98
N ALA A 45 -7.82 4.09 1.76
CA ALA A 45 -8.90 4.68 2.55
C ALA A 45 -8.36 5.73 3.54
N PHE A 46 -7.24 5.42 4.21
CA PHE A 46 -6.58 6.34 5.13
C PHE A 46 -6.04 7.59 4.42
N SER A 47 -5.44 7.42 3.24
CA SER A 47 -5.01 8.56 2.42
C SER A 47 -6.17 9.43 1.97
N VAL A 48 -7.27 8.83 1.49
CA VAL A 48 -8.46 9.57 1.06
C VAL A 48 -9.03 10.36 2.25
N TYR A 49 -9.10 9.75 3.42
CA TYR A 49 -9.54 10.43 4.65
C TYR A 49 -8.66 11.64 4.99
N LEU A 50 -7.33 11.51 4.91
CA LEU A 50 -6.39 12.62 5.12
C LEU A 50 -6.58 13.74 4.09
N LEU A 51 -6.79 13.38 2.83
CA LEU A 51 -7.02 14.31 1.72
C LEU A 51 -8.31 15.12 1.93
N VAL A 52 -9.41 14.45 2.33
CA VAL A 52 -10.69 15.09 2.69
C VAL A 52 -10.53 16.04 3.87
N LYS A 53 -9.74 15.67 4.87
CA LYS A 53 -9.45 16.54 6.03
C LYS A 53 -8.47 17.67 5.73
N LYS A 54 -7.99 17.81 4.48
CA LYS A 54 -6.92 18.74 4.04
C LYS A 54 -5.65 18.67 4.90
N LYS A 55 -5.44 17.57 5.61
CA LYS A 55 -4.26 17.32 6.43
C LYS A 55 -3.33 16.46 5.59
N LEU A 56 -2.07 16.87 5.44
CA LEU A 56 -1.01 16.05 4.81
C LEU A 56 -1.23 15.76 3.31
N MET A 57 -1.58 16.77 2.52
CA MET A 57 -1.88 16.62 1.09
C MET A 57 -0.75 15.92 0.30
N GLN A 58 0.52 16.26 0.54
CA GLN A 58 1.64 15.67 -0.20
C GLN A 58 1.84 14.18 0.13
N GLY A 59 1.87 13.81 1.41
CA GLY A 59 2.00 12.41 1.84
C GLY A 59 0.80 11.54 1.46
N ALA A 60 -0.41 12.07 1.52
CA ALA A 60 -1.62 11.36 1.12
C ALA A 60 -1.65 11.07 -0.39
N VAL A 61 -1.29 12.05 -1.23
CA VAL A 61 -1.21 11.88 -2.70
C VAL A 61 -0.13 10.86 -3.07
N ALA A 62 1.06 10.97 -2.49
CA ALA A 62 2.14 10.00 -2.73
C ALA A 62 1.70 8.58 -2.36
N ASN A 63 1.04 8.42 -1.22
CA ASN A 63 0.56 7.12 -0.78
C ASN A 63 -0.55 6.54 -1.66
N ILE A 64 -1.44 7.38 -2.22
CA ILE A 64 -2.44 6.94 -3.22
C ILE A 64 -1.74 6.42 -4.47
N ILE A 65 -0.77 7.18 -5.01
CA ILE A 65 -0.03 6.79 -6.22
C ILE A 65 0.71 5.46 -6.01
N ILE A 66 1.43 5.33 -4.89
CA ILE A 66 2.18 4.10 -4.56
C ILE A 66 1.23 2.91 -4.35
N SER A 67 0.12 3.13 -3.65
CA SER A 67 -0.89 2.07 -3.43
C SER A 67 -1.52 1.61 -4.74
N LEU A 68 -1.82 2.52 -5.67
CA LEU A 68 -2.30 2.19 -7.02
C LEU A 68 -1.26 1.40 -7.81
N LEU A 69 0.01 1.84 -7.77
CA LEU A 69 1.11 1.16 -8.45
C LEU A 69 1.29 -0.27 -7.92
N LEU A 70 1.23 -0.45 -6.61
CA LEU A 70 1.31 -1.76 -5.96
C LEU A 70 0.12 -2.66 -6.30
N LEU A 71 -1.08 -2.08 -6.42
CA LEU A 71 -2.28 -2.81 -6.87
C LEU A 71 -2.13 -3.34 -8.29
N VAL A 72 -1.63 -2.49 -9.20
CA VAL A 72 -1.38 -2.87 -10.60
C VAL A 72 -0.30 -3.95 -10.68
N MET A 73 0.82 -3.77 -9.95
CA MET A 73 1.89 -4.77 -9.92
C MET A 73 1.43 -6.10 -9.31
N GLY A 74 0.65 -6.06 -8.23
CA GLY A 74 0.06 -7.26 -7.62
C GLY A 74 -0.92 -7.98 -8.56
N LEU A 75 -1.73 -7.24 -9.32
CA LEU A 75 -2.64 -7.81 -10.31
C LEU A 75 -1.87 -8.47 -11.46
N ILE A 76 -0.82 -7.82 -11.98
CA ILE A 76 0.04 -8.38 -13.02
C ILE A 76 0.69 -9.67 -12.52
N PHE A 77 1.20 -9.67 -11.29
CA PHE A 77 1.83 -10.85 -10.70
C PHE A 77 0.83 -12.00 -10.51
N TYR A 78 -0.39 -11.71 -10.04
CA TYR A 78 -1.45 -12.70 -9.92
C TYR A 78 -1.86 -13.29 -11.28
N LEU A 79 -2.02 -12.46 -12.31
CA LEU A 79 -2.32 -12.92 -13.67
C LEU A 79 -1.18 -13.79 -14.22
N PHE A 80 0.07 -13.45 -13.94
CA PHE A 80 1.23 -14.28 -14.30
C PHE A 80 1.23 -15.64 -13.59
N LEU A 81 0.88 -15.67 -12.30
CA LEU A 81 0.78 -16.91 -11.53
C LEU A 81 -0.29 -17.84 -12.10
N VAL A 82 -1.48 -17.29 -12.35
CA VAL A 82 -2.60 -18.04 -12.96
C VAL A 82 -2.25 -18.51 -14.37
N ALA A 83 -1.58 -17.68 -15.18
CA ALA A 83 -1.18 -18.03 -16.54
C ALA A 83 -0.03 -19.05 -16.59
N SER A 84 0.86 -19.08 -15.60
CA SER A 84 1.96 -20.04 -15.51
C SER A 84 1.53 -21.42 -14.99
N GLY A 85 0.28 -21.57 -14.54
CA GLY A 85 -0.28 -22.84 -14.07
C GLY A 85 0.26 -23.29 -12.71
N VAL A 86 0.84 -22.37 -11.95
CA VAL A 86 1.28 -22.55 -10.55
C VAL A 86 0.16 -22.15 -9.60
#